data_AF-A0A3A8JQE6-F1
#
_entry.id   AF-A0A3A8JQE6-F1
#
_cell.length_a   1.000
_cell.length_b   1.000
_cell.length_c   1.000
_cell.angle_alpha   90.00
_cell.angle_beta   90.00
_cell.angle_gamma   90.00
#
_symmetry.space_group_name_H-M   'P 1'
#
loop_
_entity.id
_entity.type
_entity.pdbx_description
1 polymer ?
#
loop_
_entity_poly.entity_id
_entity_poly.type
_entity_poly.pdbx_seq_one_letter_code
_entity_poly.pdbx_strand_id
1 'polypeptide(L)'
;MSPSSSRPSSLLLVPLLAVVCASVGTGCASATRMSPEDRASLDRALTGPDADQYLRVSAYLTPFFGDGSKRLLTPYPPEDVRLLDDTSGKPISPGAIQATVPAGARVRITKVEFPTAWVVTERLLYTPRSWPWVYLTVEGAPPGEQVVLVLPPNLDRPLDFRTELEKTLSPHSLKDQLDGFSAAVKEAVRTKKLVADMPADAVRMAWGPPETVRRTLEGTAKNEEWRYAGERRKAFLTDGRLVRAEEAGAAVLP
;
A
#
# COMPACT_ATOMS: atom_id res chain seq x y z
N MET A 1 -75.10 56.14 -4.88
CA MET A 1 -73.72 55.95 -4.38
C MET A 1 -73.55 54.48 -4.07
N SER A 2 -72.67 53.81 -4.82
CA SER A 2 -72.44 52.36 -4.76
C SER A 2 -71.90 51.91 -3.39
N PRO A 3 -72.32 50.75 -2.86
CA PRO A 3 -71.65 50.12 -1.73
C PRO A 3 -70.66 49.07 -2.24
N SER A 4 -69.37 49.25 -1.98
CA SER A 4 -68.38 48.19 -2.17
C SER A 4 -68.16 47.44 -0.86
N SER A 5 -68.56 46.18 -0.90
CA SER A 5 -68.21 45.06 -0.04
C SER A 5 -66.71 44.99 0.32
N SER A 6 -66.38 44.72 1.60
CA SER A 6 -65.77 43.43 2.02
C SER A 6 -65.35 43.44 3.52
N ARG A 7 -65.95 42.54 4.30
CA ARG A 7 -65.44 41.95 5.57
C ARG A 7 -64.61 40.68 5.20
N PRO A 8 -64.02 39.87 6.12
CA PRO A 8 -63.48 40.07 7.47
C PRO A 8 -62.10 39.39 7.72
N SER A 9 -61.54 39.65 8.92
CA SER A 9 -60.88 38.75 9.89
C SER A 9 -59.98 37.56 9.50
N SER A 10 -58.79 37.60 10.12
CA SER A 10 -58.12 36.54 10.89
C SER A 10 -57.72 35.24 10.19
N LEU A 11 -56.41 34.93 10.22
CA LEU A 11 -55.87 33.73 10.88
C LEU A 11 -54.33 33.76 10.86
N LEU A 12 -53.76 33.71 12.06
CA LEU A 12 -52.41 33.23 12.35
C LEU A 12 -52.21 31.80 11.80
N LEU A 13 -50.94 31.42 11.59
CA LEU A 13 -50.35 30.18 11.02
C LEU A 13 -49.78 30.47 9.63
N VAL A 14 -48.46 30.46 9.36
CA VAL A 14 -47.47 29.40 9.59
C VAL A 14 -46.07 30.02 9.47
N PRO A 15 -45.19 29.97 10.50
CA PRO A 15 -43.78 30.29 10.33
C PRO A 15 -42.95 29.00 10.44
N LEU A 16 -42.93 28.12 9.42
CA LEU A 16 -42.07 26.92 9.49
C LEU A 16 -41.87 26.20 8.14
N LEU A 17 -41.44 26.89 7.09
CA LEU A 17 -41.15 26.19 5.81
C LEU A 17 -39.91 26.69 5.06
N ALA A 18 -39.00 27.39 5.73
CA ALA A 18 -37.76 27.92 5.12
C ALA A 18 -36.46 27.42 5.77
N VAL A 19 -36.51 26.38 6.62
CA VAL A 19 -35.31 25.83 7.29
C VAL A 19 -34.95 24.41 6.82
N VAL A 20 -35.76 23.78 5.97
CA VAL A 20 -35.54 22.37 5.55
C VAL A 20 -34.56 22.22 4.37
N CYS A 21 -34.20 23.30 3.66
CA CYS A 21 -33.26 23.21 2.52
C CYS A 21 -31.77 23.30 2.90
N ALA A 22 -31.42 23.45 4.18
CA ALA A 22 -30.03 23.69 4.61
C ALA A 22 -29.32 22.48 5.25
N SER A 23 -29.91 21.28 5.21
CA SER A 23 -29.40 20.10 5.93
C SER A 23 -29.25 18.83 5.09
N VAL A 24 -29.08 18.95 3.76
CA VAL A 24 -28.52 17.85 2.94
C VAL A 24 -26.99 18.02 2.85
N GLY A 25 -26.38 18.14 4.03
CA GLY A 25 -24.94 18.11 4.24
C GLY A 25 -24.50 16.81 4.87
N THR A 26 -25.10 15.68 4.50
CA THR A 26 -24.56 14.36 4.88
C THR A 26 -23.38 14.08 3.96
N GLY A 27 -22.26 14.75 4.21
CA GLY A 27 -20.97 14.31 3.72
C GLY A 27 -20.71 12.95 4.34
N CYS A 28 -21.07 11.87 3.63
CA CYS A 28 -20.63 10.53 3.98
C CYS A 28 -19.11 10.60 4.11
N ALA A 29 -18.61 10.45 5.33
CA ALA A 29 -17.20 10.58 5.65
C ALA A 29 -16.42 9.60 4.75
N SER A 30 -15.80 10.14 3.71
CA SER A 30 -14.89 9.40 2.87
C SER A 30 -13.64 9.13 3.69
N ALA A 31 -13.17 7.88 3.73
CA ALA A 31 -11.91 7.56 4.40
C ALA A 31 -10.69 8.03 3.58
N THR A 32 -10.91 8.60 2.39
CA THR A 32 -9.92 9.36 1.61
C THR A 32 -10.24 10.84 1.60
N ARG A 33 -9.22 11.70 1.76
CA ARG A 33 -9.33 13.17 1.63
C ARG A 33 -8.98 13.68 0.23
N MET A 34 -8.39 12.83 -0.61
CA MET A 34 -8.10 13.16 -2.02
C MET A 34 -9.39 13.46 -2.78
N SER A 35 -9.38 14.54 -3.58
CA SER A 35 -10.55 15.00 -4.34
C SER A 35 -11.04 13.92 -5.33
N PRO A 36 -12.34 13.88 -5.68
CA PRO A 36 -12.83 12.93 -6.70
C PRO A 36 -12.12 13.08 -8.06
N GLU A 37 -11.80 14.31 -8.46
CA GLU A 37 -11.10 14.59 -9.72
C GLU A 37 -9.67 14.05 -9.72
N ASP A 38 -8.92 14.30 -8.64
CA ASP A 38 -7.56 13.78 -8.47
C ASP A 38 -7.52 12.25 -8.48
N ARG A 39 -8.49 11.62 -7.80
CA ARG A 39 -8.62 10.15 -7.77
C ARG A 39 -8.89 9.59 -9.16
N ALA A 40 -9.83 10.20 -9.91
CA ALA A 40 -10.15 9.77 -11.27
C ALA A 40 -9.00 10.04 -12.26
N SER A 41 -8.26 11.13 -12.07
CA SER A 41 -7.06 11.44 -12.86
C SER A 41 -5.96 10.41 -12.61
N LEU A 42 -5.71 10.08 -11.34
CA LEU A 42 -4.70 9.12 -10.95
C LEU A 42 -5.04 7.69 -11.40
N ASP A 43 -6.30 7.26 -11.25
CA ASP A 43 -6.76 5.96 -11.77
C ASP A 43 -6.59 5.88 -13.29
N ARG A 44 -7.00 6.90 -14.05
CA ARG A 44 -6.81 6.92 -15.52
C ARG A 44 -5.34 6.89 -15.93
N ALA A 45 -4.47 7.63 -15.23
CA ALA A 45 -3.04 7.64 -15.54
C ALA A 45 -2.41 6.28 -15.25
N LEU A 46 -2.68 5.71 -14.07
CA LEU A 46 -2.10 4.44 -13.62
C LEU A 46 -2.73 3.21 -14.26
N THR A 47 -3.90 3.30 -14.89
CA THR A 47 -4.50 2.17 -15.65
C THR A 47 -4.35 2.32 -17.16
N GLY A 48 -3.88 3.48 -17.63
CA GLY A 48 -3.61 3.79 -19.03
C GLY A 48 -2.11 3.92 -19.30
N PRO A 49 -1.58 5.15 -19.50
CA PRO A 49 -0.18 5.37 -19.89
C PRO A 49 0.86 4.76 -18.95
N ASP A 50 0.60 4.79 -17.65
CA ASP A 50 1.53 4.33 -16.61
C ASP A 50 1.19 2.90 -16.12
N ALA A 51 0.37 2.14 -16.84
CA ALA A 51 -0.15 0.87 -16.35
C ALA A 51 0.90 -0.22 -16.21
N ASP A 52 1.84 -0.28 -17.14
CA ASP A 52 2.89 -1.29 -17.14
C ASP A 52 4.07 -0.81 -16.29
N GLN A 53 4.36 -1.58 -15.25
CA GLN A 53 5.34 -1.27 -14.21
C GLN A 53 6.17 -2.54 -13.92
N TYR A 54 7.16 -2.40 -13.05
CA TYR A 54 8.04 -3.48 -12.61
C TYR A 54 8.12 -3.50 -11.09
N LEU A 55 8.19 -4.69 -10.48
CA LEU A 55 8.45 -4.78 -9.04
C LEU A 55 9.85 -4.26 -8.71
N ARG A 56 9.95 -3.27 -7.83
CA ARG A 56 11.24 -2.80 -7.29
C ARG A 56 11.84 -3.76 -6.29
N VAL A 57 10.98 -4.50 -5.61
CA VAL A 57 11.34 -5.40 -4.52
C VAL A 57 10.62 -6.71 -4.73
N SER A 58 11.29 -7.80 -4.39
CA SER A 58 10.66 -9.12 -4.35
C SER A 58 9.55 -9.09 -3.30
N ALA A 59 8.44 -9.75 -3.58
CA ALA A 59 7.23 -9.70 -2.76
C ALA A 59 6.65 -11.11 -2.55
N TYR A 60 5.92 -11.27 -1.46
CA TYR A 60 5.11 -12.45 -1.20
C TYR A 60 3.69 -12.23 -1.72
N LEU A 61 3.11 -13.31 -2.24
CA LEU A 61 1.67 -13.46 -2.41
C LEU A 61 1.13 -14.27 -1.24
N THR A 62 0.14 -13.71 -0.56
CA THR A 62 -0.54 -14.31 0.60
C THR A 62 -2.05 -14.20 0.40
N PRO A 63 -2.88 -14.96 1.14
CA PRO A 63 -4.32 -14.73 1.13
C PRO A 63 -4.67 -13.30 1.56
N PHE A 64 -5.84 -12.81 1.14
CA PHE A 64 -6.27 -11.44 1.44
C PHE A 64 -7.22 -11.39 2.65
N PHE A 65 -6.72 -11.82 3.82
CA PHE A 65 -7.45 -11.78 5.10
C PHE A 65 -8.86 -12.43 5.05
N GLY A 66 -8.95 -13.60 4.42
CA GLY A 66 -10.20 -14.36 4.29
C GLY A 66 -11.04 -14.02 3.05
N ASP A 67 -10.66 -13.00 2.27
CA ASP A 67 -11.23 -12.79 0.94
C ASP A 67 -10.58 -13.78 -0.06
N GLY A 68 -11.27 -14.89 -0.32
CA GLY A 68 -10.82 -15.93 -1.25
C GLY A 68 -10.81 -15.52 -2.74
N SER A 69 -11.25 -14.31 -3.08
CA SER A 69 -11.17 -13.78 -4.45
C SER A 69 -9.88 -13.01 -4.74
N LYS A 70 -9.07 -12.73 -3.70
CA LYS A 70 -7.91 -11.83 -3.79
C LYS A 70 -6.68 -12.40 -3.09
N ARG A 71 -5.51 -11.93 -3.55
CA ARG A 71 -4.22 -12.13 -2.89
C ARG A 71 -3.59 -10.82 -2.52
N LEU A 72 -2.97 -10.76 -1.35
CA LEU A 72 -2.14 -9.64 -0.93
C LEU A 72 -0.74 -9.79 -1.53
N LEU A 73 -0.29 -8.77 -2.27
CA LEU A 73 1.11 -8.55 -2.62
C LEU A 73 1.77 -7.71 -1.53
N THR A 74 2.79 -8.24 -0.86
CA THR A 74 3.48 -7.55 0.24
C THR A 74 4.98 -7.80 0.20
N PRO A 75 5.84 -6.78 0.44
CA PRO A 75 7.28 -7.00 0.57
C PRO A 75 7.66 -7.69 1.90
N TYR A 76 6.74 -7.69 2.88
CA TYR A 76 6.94 -8.17 4.24
C TYR A 76 6.43 -9.60 4.43
N PRO A 77 7.11 -10.46 5.21
CA PRO A 77 6.59 -11.77 5.56
C PRO A 77 5.30 -11.66 6.40
N PRO A 78 4.43 -12.68 6.43
CA PRO A 78 3.11 -12.59 7.05
C PRO A 78 3.10 -12.10 8.50
N GLU A 79 4.10 -12.47 9.29
CA GLU A 79 4.26 -12.05 10.69
C GLU A 79 4.67 -10.56 10.87
N ASP A 80 5.12 -9.91 9.81
CA ASP A 80 5.53 -8.50 9.78
C ASP A 80 4.48 -7.60 9.11
N VAL A 81 3.42 -8.18 8.53
CA VAL A 81 2.32 -7.40 7.92
C VAL A 81 1.52 -6.67 9.00
N ARG A 82 1.33 -5.35 8.83
CA ARG A 82 0.66 -4.45 9.78
C ARG A 82 -0.47 -3.67 9.11
N LEU A 83 -1.41 -4.40 8.51
CA LEU A 83 -2.57 -3.81 7.80
C LEU A 83 -3.85 -3.82 8.64
N LEU A 84 -3.96 -4.75 9.58
CA LEU A 84 -5.12 -4.96 10.41
C LEU A 84 -4.70 -5.44 11.79
N ASP A 85 -5.41 -4.97 12.80
CA ASP A 85 -5.28 -5.43 14.18
C ASP A 85 -6.61 -6.04 14.66
N ASP A 86 -6.51 -7.03 15.54
CA ASP A 86 -7.67 -7.62 16.23
C ASP A 86 -8.18 -6.70 17.35
N THR A 87 -9.22 -7.14 18.05
CA THR A 87 -9.81 -6.37 19.17
C THR A 87 -8.87 -6.19 20.37
N SER A 88 -7.77 -6.94 20.43
CA SER A 88 -6.72 -6.80 21.44
C SER A 88 -5.53 -5.96 20.95
N GLY A 89 -5.60 -5.41 19.73
CA GLY A 89 -4.53 -4.63 19.11
C GLY A 89 -3.39 -5.48 18.55
N LYS A 90 -3.58 -6.80 18.37
CA LYS A 90 -2.56 -7.67 17.76
C LYS A 90 -2.72 -7.70 16.24
N PRO A 91 -1.60 -7.67 15.49
CA PRO A 91 -1.66 -7.77 14.04
C PRO A 91 -2.34 -9.07 13.58
N ILE A 92 -3.30 -8.94 12.67
CA ILE A 92 -3.92 -10.07 11.99
C ILE A 92 -3.00 -10.49 10.84
N SER A 93 -2.68 -11.78 10.76
CA SER A 93 -1.91 -12.31 9.64
C SER A 93 -2.78 -12.42 8.39
N PRO A 94 -2.26 -12.07 7.18
CA PRO A 94 -2.97 -12.32 5.94
C PRO A 94 -3.09 -13.81 5.61
N GLY A 95 -2.26 -14.67 6.22
CA GLY A 95 -2.18 -16.11 5.95
C GLY A 95 -0.81 -16.53 5.44
N ALA A 96 -0.67 -17.81 5.10
CA ALA A 96 0.60 -18.38 4.65
C ALA A 96 1.06 -17.83 3.28
N ILE A 97 2.37 -17.86 3.03
CA ILE A 97 2.95 -17.52 1.72
C ILE A 97 2.49 -18.56 0.69
N GLN A 98 1.81 -18.09 -0.36
CA GLN A 98 1.38 -18.92 -1.49
C GLN A 98 2.43 -18.93 -2.61
N ALA A 99 3.12 -17.81 -2.82
CA ALA A 99 4.19 -17.68 -3.80
C ALA A 99 5.11 -16.49 -3.48
N THR A 100 6.29 -16.49 -4.08
CA THR A 100 7.23 -15.36 -4.07
C THR A 100 7.40 -14.85 -5.49
N VAL A 101 7.22 -13.54 -5.69
CA VAL A 101 7.42 -12.87 -6.98
C VAL A 101 8.72 -12.07 -6.89
N PRO A 102 9.67 -12.26 -7.82
CA PRO A 102 10.96 -11.58 -7.75
C PRO A 102 10.89 -10.10 -8.15
N ALA A 103 11.81 -9.30 -7.62
CA ALA A 103 12.10 -7.97 -8.14
C ALA A 103 12.38 -8.04 -9.65
N GLY A 104 11.94 -7.03 -10.39
CA GLY A 104 12.00 -6.95 -11.84
C GLY A 104 10.87 -7.66 -12.58
N ALA A 105 9.99 -8.41 -11.89
CA ALA A 105 8.79 -8.97 -12.52
C ALA A 105 7.89 -7.86 -13.07
N ARG A 106 7.33 -8.06 -14.26
CA ARG A 106 6.38 -7.13 -14.85
C ARG A 106 5.06 -7.19 -14.10
N VAL A 107 4.48 -6.02 -13.88
CA VAL A 107 3.14 -5.89 -13.34
C VAL A 107 2.35 -4.90 -14.18
N ARG A 108 1.04 -5.13 -14.27
CA ARG A 108 0.11 -4.19 -14.86
C ARG A 108 -0.89 -3.75 -13.82
N ILE A 109 -0.99 -2.45 -13.58
CA ILE A 109 -2.03 -1.87 -12.74
C ILE A 109 -3.34 -1.90 -13.53
N THR A 110 -4.37 -2.54 -12.95
CA THR A 110 -5.67 -2.71 -13.60
C THR A 110 -6.75 -1.82 -13.00
N LYS A 111 -6.59 -1.40 -11.75
CA LYS A 111 -7.51 -0.50 -11.04
C LYS A 111 -6.85 0.13 -9.83
N VAL A 112 -7.16 1.39 -9.55
CA VAL A 112 -6.87 2.03 -8.26
C VAL A 112 -8.19 2.31 -7.54
N GLU A 113 -8.35 1.74 -6.35
CA GLU A 113 -9.58 1.87 -5.58
C GLU A 113 -9.35 2.55 -4.23
N PHE A 114 -9.83 3.78 -4.16
CA PHE A 114 -9.79 4.58 -2.96
C PHE A 114 -10.95 4.22 -2.00
N PRO A 115 -10.72 4.32 -0.67
CA PRO A 115 -11.70 3.93 0.34
C PRO A 115 -12.80 5.01 0.51
N THR A 116 -13.67 5.16 -0.48
CA THR A 116 -14.90 5.97 -0.34
C THR A 116 -15.89 5.28 0.61
N ALA A 117 -16.87 6.02 1.14
CA ALA A 117 -17.88 5.45 2.03
C ALA A 117 -18.60 4.23 1.41
N TRP A 118 -18.89 4.30 0.11
CA TRP A 118 -19.51 3.18 -0.63
C TRP A 118 -18.57 1.97 -0.71
N VAL A 119 -17.33 2.18 -1.18
CA VAL A 119 -16.31 1.13 -1.31
C VAL A 119 -16.04 0.44 0.03
N VAL A 120 -15.91 1.19 1.12
CA VAL A 120 -15.67 0.64 2.46
C VAL A 120 -16.82 -0.28 2.89
N THR A 121 -18.06 0.05 2.51
CA THR A 121 -19.26 -0.72 2.85
C THR A 121 -19.31 -2.05 2.09
N GLU A 122 -18.89 -2.07 0.83
CA GLU A 122 -18.88 -3.27 -0.01
C GLU A 122 -17.73 -4.24 0.31
N ARG A 123 -16.62 -3.74 0.84
CA ARG A 123 -15.46 -4.57 1.16
C ARG A 123 -15.76 -5.50 2.36
N LEU A 124 -15.19 -6.70 2.31
CA LEU A 124 -15.28 -7.70 3.37
C LEU A 124 -14.69 -7.20 4.69
N LEU A 125 -15.40 -7.44 5.80
CA LEU A 125 -15.15 -6.84 7.12
C LEU A 125 -13.68 -6.91 7.58
N TYR A 126 -13.07 -8.08 7.46
CA TYR A 126 -11.70 -8.37 7.92
C TYR A 126 -10.63 -8.04 6.88
N THR A 127 -10.87 -7.10 5.97
CA THR A 127 -9.87 -6.61 5.01
C THR A 127 -9.45 -5.17 5.39
N PRO A 128 -8.31 -4.63 4.88
CA PRO A 128 -7.90 -3.25 5.14
C PRO A 128 -8.80 -2.24 4.39
N ARG A 129 -10.07 -2.17 4.78
CA ARG A 129 -11.15 -1.52 4.03
C ARG A 129 -11.00 -0.02 3.90
N SER A 130 -10.41 0.62 4.90
CA SER A 130 -10.19 2.06 4.95
C SER A 130 -8.90 2.51 4.24
N TRP A 131 -8.20 1.59 3.57
CA TRP A 131 -6.91 1.85 2.93
C TRP A 131 -7.06 1.79 1.39
N PRO A 132 -6.27 2.55 0.61
CA PRO A 132 -6.27 2.45 -0.85
C PRO A 132 -5.75 1.10 -1.34
N TRP A 133 -6.43 0.53 -2.33
CA TRP A 133 -6.05 -0.75 -2.94
C TRP A 133 -5.65 -0.53 -4.40
N VAL A 134 -4.53 -1.12 -4.80
CA VAL A 134 -4.05 -1.14 -6.18
C VAL A 134 -4.15 -2.56 -6.68
N TYR A 135 -4.98 -2.76 -7.70
CA TYR A 135 -5.22 -4.05 -8.32
C TYR A 135 -4.20 -4.28 -9.42
N LEU A 136 -3.59 -5.47 -9.43
CA LEU A 136 -2.45 -5.79 -10.27
C LEU A 136 -2.68 -7.11 -11.01
N THR A 137 -2.22 -7.17 -12.25
CA THR A 137 -1.81 -8.42 -12.90
C THR A 137 -0.30 -8.55 -12.73
N VAL A 138 0.18 -9.67 -12.19
CA VAL A 138 1.60 -9.86 -11.87
C VAL A 138 2.14 -11.05 -12.66
N GLU A 139 3.22 -10.83 -13.40
CA GLU A 139 3.91 -11.90 -14.11
C GLU A 139 4.45 -12.95 -13.12
N GLY A 140 4.15 -14.22 -13.37
CA GLY A 140 4.55 -15.33 -12.49
C GLY A 140 3.66 -15.53 -11.25
N ALA A 141 2.62 -14.73 -11.05
CA ALA A 141 1.63 -15.01 -10.02
C ALA A 141 0.77 -16.23 -10.40
N PRO A 142 0.32 -17.06 -9.43
CA PRO A 142 -0.61 -18.14 -9.72
C PRO A 142 -1.91 -17.61 -10.34
N PRO A 143 -2.57 -18.34 -11.24
CA PRO A 143 -3.82 -17.89 -11.84
C PRO A 143 -4.98 -17.86 -10.81
N GLY A 144 -6.09 -17.23 -11.19
CA GLY A 144 -7.37 -17.28 -10.48
C GLY A 144 -7.71 -16.01 -9.69
N GLU A 145 -6.97 -15.74 -8.61
CA GLU A 145 -7.28 -14.63 -7.69
C GLU A 145 -6.65 -13.31 -8.13
N GLN A 146 -7.37 -12.22 -7.90
CA GLN A 146 -6.91 -10.87 -8.22
C GLN A 146 -5.85 -10.42 -7.21
N VAL A 147 -4.69 -9.99 -7.69
CA VAL A 147 -3.62 -9.50 -6.82
C VAL A 147 -3.89 -8.05 -6.41
N VAL A 148 -3.69 -7.74 -5.14
CA VAL A 148 -3.89 -6.42 -4.54
C VAL A 148 -2.65 -6.01 -3.76
N LEU A 149 -2.14 -4.82 -4.06
CA LEU A 149 -1.20 -4.07 -3.23
C LEU A 149 -2.00 -3.07 -2.40
N VAL A 150 -1.79 -3.06 -1.09
CA VAL A 150 -2.46 -2.13 -0.18
C VAL A 150 -1.48 -1.02 0.17
N LEU A 151 -1.89 0.24 -0.06
CA LEU A 151 -1.10 1.41 0.29
C LEU A 151 -1.53 1.99 1.64
N PRO A 152 -0.67 2.70 2.36
CA PRO A 152 -1.03 3.32 3.63
C PRO A 152 -2.21 4.31 3.48
N PRO A 153 -2.96 4.56 4.57
CA PRO A 153 -4.05 5.53 4.54
C PRO A 153 -3.50 6.97 4.51
N ASN A 154 -4.40 7.96 4.41
CA ASN A 154 -4.08 9.39 4.47
C ASN A 154 -3.15 9.91 3.34
N LEU A 155 -3.25 9.30 2.16
CA LEU A 155 -2.60 9.77 0.94
C LEU A 155 -3.47 10.85 0.30
N ASP A 156 -3.31 12.07 0.80
CA ASP A 156 -4.20 13.17 0.51
C ASP A 156 -3.93 13.81 -0.86
N ARG A 157 -2.72 13.64 -1.43
CA ARG A 157 -2.30 14.22 -2.71
C ARG A 157 -1.85 13.13 -3.71
N PRO A 158 -2.05 13.34 -5.03
CA PRO A 158 -1.58 12.40 -6.06
C PRO A 158 -0.09 12.08 -5.99
N LEU A 159 0.74 13.07 -5.64
CA LEU A 159 2.18 12.87 -5.50
C LEU A 159 2.50 11.92 -4.34
N ASP A 160 1.85 12.09 -3.19
CA ASP A 160 2.07 11.23 -2.02
C ASP A 160 1.69 9.78 -2.34
N PHE A 161 0.59 9.58 -3.09
CA PHE A 161 0.20 8.27 -3.58
C PHE A 161 1.27 7.64 -4.48
N ARG A 162 1.78 8.39 -5.45
CA ARG A 162 2.83 7.91 -6.37
C ARG A 162 4.11 7.60 -5.62
N THR A 163 4.53 8.45 -4.69
CA THR A 163 5.73 8.20 -3.86
C THR A 163 5.60 6.93 -3.04
N GLU A 164 4.44 6.64 -2.46
CA GLU A 164 4.22 5.37 -1.76
C GLU A 164 4.21 4.17 -2.71
N LEU A 165 3.56 4.29 -3.86
CA LEU A 165 3.53 3.25 -4.89
C LEU A 165 4.96 2.93 -5.38
N GLU A 166 5.79 3.95 -5.57
CA GLU A 166 7.17 3.87 -6.01
C GLU A 166 8.12 3.21 -5.01
N LYS A 167 7.68 2.92 -3.78
CA LYS A 167 8.45 2.05 -2.86
C LYS A 167 8.42 0.59 -3.32
N THR A 168 7.37 0.19 -4.04
CA THR A 168 7.14 -1.21 -4.46
C THR A 168 7.20 -1.37 -5.97
N LEU A 169 6.74 -0.39 -6.75
CA LEU A 169 6.67 -0.43 -8.21
C LEU A 169 7.63 0.58 -8.86
N SER A 170 8.08 0.28 -10.07
CA SER A 170 8.94 1.15 -10.89
C SER A 170 8.38 1.25 -12.32
N PRO A 171 8.33 2.47 -12.90
CA PRO A 171 7.94 2.63 -14.30
C PRO A 171 9.05 2.16 -15.25
N HIS A 172 10.26 1.96 -14.72
CA HIS A 172 11.42 1.53 -15.47
C HIS A 172 11.80 0.11 -15.11
N SER A 173 12.22 -0.65 -16.13
CA SER A 173 12.77 -2.00 -15.95
C SER A 173 13.98 -1.98 -15.02
N LEU A 174 14.05 -2.97 -14.12
CA LEU A 174 15.20 -3.19 -13.24
C LEU A 174 16.28 -4.07 -13.87
N LYS A 175 16.14 -4.43 -15.16
CA LYS A 175 17.00 -5.41 -15.83
C LYS A 175 18.48 -5.09 -15.71
N ASP A 176 18.91 -3.87 -16.05
CA ASP A 176 20.34 -3.52 -16.04
C ASP A 176 20.93 -3.56 -14.63
N GLN A 177 20.15 -3.12 -13.64
CA GLN A 177 20.56 -3.18 -12.23
C GLN A 177 20.68 -4.63 -11.74
N LEU A 178 19.70 -5.47 -12.06
CA LEU A 178 19.73 -6.89 -11.73
C LEU A 178 20.89 -7.60 -12.44
N ASP A 179 21.11 -7.31 -13.72
CA ASP A 179 22.16 -7.93 -14.53
C ASP A 179 23.57 -7.64 -14.00
N GLY A 180 23.76 -6.47 -13.37
CA GLY A 180 24.99 -6.09 -12.68
C GLY A 180 25.31 -6.88 -11.40
N PHE A 181 24.36 -7.66 -10.86
CA PHE A 181 24.61 -8.50 -9.69
C PHE A 181 25.23 -9.86 -10.04
N SER A 182 25.95 -10.43 -9.07
CA SER A 182 26.43 -11.81 -9.16
C SER A 182 25.27 -12.80 -9.16
N ALA A 183 25.50 -14.02 -9.66
CA ALA A 183 24.47 -15.07 -9.69
C ALA A 183 23.90 -15.38 -8.30
N ALA A 184 24.76 -15.41 -7.27
CA ALA A 184 24.35 -15.63 -5.89
C ALA A 184 23.43 -14.51 -5.37
N VAL A 185 23.76 -13.25 -5.67
CA VAL A 185 22.93 -12.10 -5.28
C VAL A 185 21.61 -12.08 -6.04
N LYS A 186 21.60 -12.38 -7.34
CA LYS A 186 20.38 -12.52 -8.16
C LYS A 186 19.43 -13.56 -7.56
N GLU A 187 19.96 -14.74 -7.20
CA GLU A 187 19.17 -15.82 -6.61
C GLU A 187 18.64 -15.46 -5.22
N ALA A 188 19.47 -14.79 -4.40
CA ALA A 188 19.06 -14.30 -3.09
C ALA A 188 17.93 -13.26 -3.19
N VAL A 189 18.04 -12.29 -4.10
CA VAL A 189 16.95 -11.33 -4.39
C VAL A 189 15.70 -12.07 -4.85
N ARG A 190 15.82 -13.01 -5.80
CA ARG A 190 14.69 -13.79 -6.34
C ARG A 190 13.94 -14.56 -5.26
N THR A 191 14.67 -15.08 -4.27
CA THR A 191 14.12 -15.92 -3.19
C THR A 191 13.89 -15.17 -1.88
N LYS A 192 14.05 -13.84 -1.86
CA LYS A 192 13.94 -12.99 -0.66
C LYS A 192 14.89 -13.39 0.48
N LYS A 193 16.05 -13.96 0.14
CA LYS A 193 17.14 -14.29 1.07
C LYS A 193 18.24 -13.23 1.00
N LEU A 194 19.11 -13.25 2.01
CA LEU A 194 20.33 -12.44 2.03
C LEU A 194 21.57 -13.33 1.95
N VAL A 195 22.65 -12.78 1.42
CA VAL A 195 23.98 -13.41 1.38
C VAL A 195 25.03 -12.40 1.83
N ALA A 196 26.17 -12.88 2.31
CA ALA A 196 27.27 -12.01 2.73
C ALA A 196 27.74 -11.09 1.59
N ASP A 197 28.18 -9.88 1.94
CA ASP A 197 28.66 -8.84 1.01
C ASP A 197 27.60 -8.38 -0.03
N MET A 198 26.33 -8.71 0.19
CA MET A 198 25.23 -8.26 -0.66
C MET A 198 25.19 -6.72 -0.68
N PRO A 199 25.16 -6.07 -1.86
CA PRO A 199 25.02 -4.62 -1.97
C PRO A 199 23.72 -4.12 -1.33
N ALA A 200 23.75 -2.91 -0.76
CA ALA A 200 22.59 -2.28 -0.12
C ALA A 200 21.32 -2.30 -1.00
N ASP A 201 21.47 -2.02 -2.29
CA ASP A 201 20.34 -2.06 -3.21
C ASP A 201 19.75 -3.46 -3.38
N ALA A 202 20.60 -4.50 -3.43
CA ALA A 202 20.13 -5.88 -3.48
C ALA A 202 19.46 -6.31 -2.16
N VAL A 203 19.94 -5.84 -1.00
CA VAL A 203 19.27 -6.04 0.29
C VAL A 203 17.86 -5.44 0.25
N ARG A 204 17.73 -4.21 -0.27
CA ARG A 204 16.43 -3.53 -0.43
C ARG A 204 15.52 -4.28 -1.40
N MET A 205 16.05 -4.77 -2.52
CA MET A 205 15.27 -5.59 -3.46
C MET A 205 14.80 -6.90 -2.83
N ALA A 206 15.63 -7.56 -2.02
CA ALA A 206 15.28 -8.83 -1.39
C ALA A 206 14.26 -8.65 -0.25
N TRP A 207 14.50 -7.72 0.67
CA TRP A 207 13.74 -7.59 1.91
C TRP A 207 12.70 -6.47 1.94
N GLY A 208 12.69 -5.60 0.93
CA GLY A 208 11.85 -4.41 0.88
C GLY A 208 12.53 -3.16 1.47
N PRO A 209 11.83 -2.02 1.49
CA PRO A 209 12.31 -0.81 2.14
C PRO A 209 12.34 -0.99 3.68
N PRO A 210 13.41 -0.55 4.36
CA PRO A 210 13.41 -0.48 5.81
C PRO A 210 12.48 0.65 6.29
N GLU A 211 11.94 0.51 7.50
CA GLU A 211 11.16 1.57 8.16
C GLU A 211 12.09 2.66 8.69
N THR A 212 13.22 2.26 9.26
CA THR A 212 14.22 3.20 9.76
C THR A 212 15.63 2.78 9.35
N VAL A 213 16.46 3.79 9.09
CA VAL A 213 17.88 3.62 8.80
C VAL A 213 18.66 4.50 9.76
N ARG A 214 19.37 3.87 10.71
CA ARG A 214 20.31 4.56 11.58
C ARG A 214 21.69 4.52 10.94
N ARG A 215 22.33 5.67 10.78
CA ARG A 215 23.67 5.80 10.19
C ARG A 215 24.66 6.23 11.26
N THR A 216 25.82 5.59 11.28
CA THR A 216 26.95 5.96 12.14
C THR A 216 28.24 5.95 11.32
N LEU A 217 29.24 6.68 11.80
CA LEU A 217 30.57 6.74 11.20
C LEU A 217 31.58 6.32 12.25
N GLU A 218 32.34 5.27 11.97
CA GLU A 218 33.40 4.74 12.83
C GLU A 218 34.72 4.81 12.06
N GLY A 219 35.58 5.76 12.41
CA GLY A 219 36.76 6.08 11.61
C GLY A 219 36.36 6.59 10.22
N THR A 220 36.70 5.84 9.18
CA THR A 220 36.29 6.12 7.78
C THR A 220 35.11 5.27 7.30
N ALA A 221 34.71 4.26 8.07
CA ALA A 221 33.67 3.32 7.68
C ALA A 221 32.28 3.90 7.97
N LYS A 222 31.38 3.79 6.98
CA LYS A 222 29.97 4.16 7.10
C LYS A 222 29.16 2.93 7.50
N ASN A 223 28.61 2.95 8.70
CA ASN A 223 27.77 1.88 9.21
C ASN A 223 26.29 2.29 9.10
N GLU A 224 25.45 1.36 8.63
CA GLU A 224 24.01 1.52 8.58
C GLU A 224 23.32 0.35 9.29
N GLU A 225 22.40 0.66 10.20
CA GLU A 225 21.46 -0.30 10.77
C GLU A 225 20.08 -0.04 10.18
N TRP A 226 19.58 -1.01 9.43
CA TRP A 226 18.27 -0.98 8.80
C TRP A 226 17.30 -1.80 9.64
N ARG A 227 16.19 -1.18 10.06
CA ARG A 227 15.13 -1.86 10.82
C ARG A 227 13.87 -1.96 9.99
N TYR A 228 13.25 -3.13 10.01
CA TYR A 228 12.02 -3.44 9.29
C TYR A 228 10.84 -3.53 10.26
N ALA A 229 9.62 -3.62 9.69
CA ALA A 229 8.37 -3.68 10.43
C ALA A 229 8.40 -4.66 11.60
N GLY A 230 7.95 -4.17 12.77
CA GLY A 230 7.92 -4.94 14.01
C GLY A 230 9.29 -5.24 14.63
N GLU A 231 10.38 -4.62 14.14
CA GLU A 231 11.77 -4.81 14.57
C GLU A 231 12.29 -6.26 14.53
N ARG A 232 11.54 -7.17 13.90
CA ARG A 232 11.86 -8.59 13.81
C ARG A 232 13.02 -8.84 12.88
N ARG A 233 13.16 -8.03 11.82
CA ARG A 233 14.26 -8.14 10.86
C ARG A 233 15.16 -6.91 10.96
N LYS A 234 16.46 -7.15 10.92
CA LYS A 234 17.49 -6.09 10.91
C LYS A 234 18.59 -6.45 9.91
N ALA A 235 19.07 -5.46 9.17
CA ALA A 235 20.23 -5.60 8.32
C ALA A 235 21.29 -4.57 8.74
N PHE A 236 22.54 -4.99 8.79
CA PHE A 236 23.67 -4.16 9.16
C PHE A 236 24.61 -4.11 7.97
N LEU A 237 24.91 -2.89 7.54
CA LEU A 237 25.73 -2.63 6.39
C LEU A 237 26.94 -1.80 6.79
N THR A 238 28.07 -2.09 6.18
CA THR A 238 29.29 -1.29 6.26
C THR A 238 29.70 -0.92 4.84
N ASP A 239 29.88 0.38 4.58
CA ASP A 239 30.23 0.92 3.27
C ASP A 239 29.33 0.43 2.13
N GLY A 240 28.04 0.27 2.42
CA GLY A 240 27.02 -0.16 1.47
C GLY A 240 26.98 -1.67 1.21
N ARG A 241 27.69 -2.47 2.01
CA ARG A 241 27.72 -3.95 1.92
C ARG A 241 27.14 -4.59 3.15
N LEU A 242 26.35 -5.64 2.96
CA LEU A 242 25.77 -6.40 4.05
C LEU A 242 26.85 -7.18 4.81
N VAL A 243 27.00 -6.87 6.10
CA VAL A 243 27.92 -7.56 7.00
C VAL A 243 27.21 -8.50 7.96
N ARG A 244 25.95 -8.20 8.30
CA ARG A 244 25.17 -8.98 9.25
C ARG A 244 23.68 -8.79 9.01
N ALA A 245 22.90 -9.82 9.24
CA ALA A 245 21.45 -9.73 9.25
C ALA A 245 20.85 -10.60 10.36
N GLU A 246 19.75 -10.13 10.93
CA GLU A 246 19.02 -10.81 11.99
C GLU A 246 17.55 -10.98 11.60
N GLU A 247 16.97 -12.13 11.98
CA GLU A 247 15.53 -12.36 12.01
C GLU A 247 15.12 -12.95 13.37
N ALA A 248 14.14 -12.34 14.03
CA ALA A 248 13.69 -12.70 15.38
C ALA A 248 14.83 -12.83 16.41
N GLY A 249 15.89 -12.03 16.26
CA GLY A 249 17.07 -12.05 17.12
C GLY A 249 18.12 -13.13 16.79
N ALA A 250 17.88 -13.97 15.79
CA ALA A 250 18.84 -14.95 15.29
C ALA A 250 19.59 -14.41 14.06
N ALA A 251 20.89 -14.71 13.95
CA ALA A 251 21.66 -14.39 12.75
C ALA A 251 21.19 -15.27 11.57
N VAL A 252 21.01 -14.66 10.40
CA VAL A 252 20.49 -15.36 9.20
C VAL A 252 21.46 -15.41 8.02
N LEU A 253 22.65 -14.82 8.19
CA LEU A 253 23.72 -15.00 7.22
C LEU A 253 24.48 -16.30 7.55
N PRO A 254 24.88 -17.07 6.52
CA PRO A 254 25.75 -18.22 6.68
C PRO A 254 27.15 -17.84 7.17
#